data_AF-A0A177F9V7-F1
#
_entry.id   AF-A0A177F9V7-F1
#
_cell.length_a   1.000
_cell.length_b   1.000
_cell.length_c   1.000
_cell.angle_alpha   90.00
_cell.angle_beta   90.00
_cell.angle_gamma   90.00
#
_symmetry.space_group_name_H-M   'P 1'
#
loop_
_entity.id
_entity.type
_entity.pdbx_description
1 polymer ?
#
loop_
_entity_poly.entity_id
_entity_poly.type
_entity_poly.pdbx_seq_one_letter_code
_entity_poly.pdbx_strand_id
1 'polypeptide(L)'
;MCHWYLGDSNDGGIAPFLTKLSGRDIPCYRTEPDFQIEGPLGESDLLRYQKTSLTQPSSAPDRGEMLNVSCHCGECQLLIAPPPYNASSEGWYVPKKDSSKYYARLCCCRSCRLTLGFALQPWAYIPPSQFFTVKNEPIVFGPKIKETVQVVKLKHYQSSEFVIRSFCSVCGATMFYQSFERPYIIDLSVGVLRSNIGNAMAGEWLDWDREIVSKRPEAVDEELVDAWMEK
;
A
#
# COMPACT_ATOMS: atom_id res chain seq x y z
N MET A 1 13.58 6.51 -7.93
CA MET A 1 12.61 7.56 -7.60
C MET A 1 12.98 8.06 -6.23
N CYS A 2 13.38 9.32 -6.13
CA CYS A 2 13.45 9.99 -4.82
C CYS A 2 11.99 10.23 -4.40
N HIS A 3 11.68 10.12 -3.11
CA HIS A 3 10.33 10.32 -2.58
C HIS A 3 10.36 11.54 -1.64
N TRP A 4 10.90 12.65 -2.13
CA TRP A 4 11.14 13.84 -1.34
C TRP A 4 10.07 14.91 -1.61
N TYR A 5 9.52 14.91 -2.82
CA TYR A 5 8.58 15.91 -3.29
C TYR A 5 7.27 15.28 -3.76
N LEU A 6 6.17 16.03 -3.66
CA LEU A 6 4.85 15.55 -4.10
C LEU A 6 4.79 15.34 -5.61
N GLY A 7 5.63 16.04 -6.39
CA GLY A 7 5.75 15.83 -7.83
C GLY A 7 6.54 14.57 -8.21
N ASP A 8 7.16 13.88 -7.25
CA ASP A 8 7.85 12.61 -7.52
C ASP A 8 6.87 11.48 -7.86
N SER A 9 5.58 11.62 -7.51
CA SER A 9 4.49 10.75 -7.99
C SER A 9 3.36 11.57 -8.60
N ASN A 10 2.58 10.95 -9.48
CA ASN A 10 1.47 11.64 -10.16
C ASN A 10 0.32 12.04 -9.20
N ASP A 11 0.31 11.52 -7.99
CA ASP A 11 -0.74 11.70 -6.98
C ASP A 11 -0.26 12.28 -5.65
N GLY A 12 1.04 12.54 -5.48
CA GLY A 12 1.62 13.03 -4.23
C GLY A 12 1.70 11.99 -3.11
N GLY A 13 1.22 10.76 -3.32
CA GLY A 13 1.22 9.71 -2.32
C GLY A 13 0.36 10.05 -1.09
N ILE A 14 0.86 9.67 0.09
CA ILE A 14 0.16 9.90 1.36
C ILE A 14 0.40 11.31 1.94
N ALA A 15 1.47 12.00 1.52
CA ALA A 15 1.89 13.27 2.11
C ALA A 15 0.80 14.38 2.09
N PRO A 16 -0.01 14.55 1.02
CA PRO A 16 -1.10 15.53 1.00
C PRO A 16 -2.13 15.35 2.12
N PHE A 17 -2.23 14.16 2.71
CA PHE A 17 -3.15 13.84 3.81
C PHE A 17 -2.56 14.08 5.20
N LEU A 18 -1.27 14.43 5.28
CA LEU A 18 -0.51 14.56 6.54
C LEU A 18 0.00 15.99 6.73
N THR A 19 -0.74 16.98 6.24
CA THR A 19 -0.33 18.39 6.24
C THR A 19 -0.82 19.19 7.44
N LYS A 20 -1.79 18.69 8.21
CA LYS A 20 -2.27 19.33 9.45
C LYS A 20 -2.02 18.41 10.64
N LEU A 21 -0.96 18.68 11.41
CA LEU A 21 -0.53 17.82 12.52
C LEU A 21 -0.64 18.57 13.86
N SER A 22 -1.63 18.18 14.68
CA SER A 22 -1.90 18.79 15.99
C SER A 22 -1.96 20.33 15.96
N GLY A 23 -2.64 20.88 14.95
CA GLY A 23 -2.80 22.33 14.76
C GLY A 23 -1.61 23.04 14.09
N ARG A 24 -0.63 22.28 13.59
CA ARG A 24 0.51 22.79 12.82
C ARG A 24 0.32 22.48 11.34
N ASP A 25 0.57 23.47 10.48
CA ASP A 25 0.64 23.25 9.04
C ASP A 25 2.06 22.77 8.66
N ILE A 26 2.12 21.62 7.98
CA ILE A 26 3.34 21.01 7.47
C ILE A 26 3.45 21.36 5.98
N PRO A 27 4.49 22.11 5.57
CA PRO A 27 4.65 22.50 4.18
C PRO A 27 4.99 21.29 3.31
N CYS A 28 4.45 21.29 2.09
CA CYS A 28 4.73 20.29 1.06
C CYS A 28 5.19 21.00 -0.21
N TYR A 29 6.13 20.40 -0.92
CA TYR A 29 6.75 21.00 -2.11
C TYR A 29 6.55 20.10 -3.31
N ARG A 30 6.35 20.70 -4.49
CA ARG A 30 6.19 19.95 -5.74
C ARG A 30 7.50 19.35 -6.23
N THR A 31 8.59 20.09 -6.13
CA THR A 31 9.94 19.69 -6.52
C THR A 31 10.96 20.26 -5.54
N GLU A 32 12.24 20.00 -5.80
CA GLU A 32 13.33 20.66 -5.08
C GLU A 32 13.16 22.18 -5.11
N PRO A 33 13.20 22.84 -3.94
CA PRO A 33 13.17 24.29 -3.90
C PRO A 33 14.49 24.80 -4.46
N ASP A 34 14.53 25.11 -5.76
CA ASP A 34 15.55 26.01 -6.27
C ASP A 34 15.42 27.33 -5.51
N PHE A 35 16.56 27.97 -5.22
CA PHE A 35 16.70 29.16 -4.37
C PHE A 35 15.86 30.40 -4.78
N GLN A 36 15.00 30.33 -5.82
CA GLN A 36 14.38 31.50 -6.43
C GLN A 36 12.89 31.38 -6.86
N ILE A 37 12.21 30.22 -6.94
CA ILE A 37 10.93 30.18 -7.73
C ILE A 37 9.70 29.51 -7.10
N GLU A 38 9.78 28.39 -6.36
CA GLU A 38 8.55 27.74 -5.84
C GLU A 38 8.50 27.65 -4.31
N GLY A 39 7.47 28.29 -3.73
CA GLY A 39 7.12 28.15 -2.32
C GLY A 39 6.37 26.84 -2.01
N PRO A 40 5.94 26.63 -0.75
CA PRO A 40 5.11 25.48 -0.41
C PRO A 40 3.79 25.50 -1.19
N LEU A 41 3.28 24.31 -1.49
CA LEU A 41 1.99 24.12 -2.16
C LEU A 41 0.85 24.68 -1.30
N GLY A 42 -0.08 25.38 -1.96
CA GLY A 42 -1.28 25.90 -1.32
C GLY A 42 -2.34 24.82 -1.08
N GLU A 43 -3.34 25.13 -0.26
CA GLU A 43 -4.43 24.21 0.10
C GLU A 43 -5.17 23.65 -1.12
N SER A 44 -5.39 24.46 -2.16
CA SER A 44 -6.04 24.02 -3.40
C SER A 44 -5.27 22.94 -4.15
N ASP A 45 -3.93 23.01 -4.16
CA ASP A 45 -3.09 22.00 -4.80
C ASP A 45 -3.08 20.71 -3.98
N LEU A 46 -3.01 20.82 -2.65
CA LEU A 46 -3.09 19.67 -1.74
C LEU A 46 -4.43 18.93 -1.89
N LEU A 47 -5.56 19.65 -1.91
CA LEU A 47 -6.89 19.07 -2.15
C LEU A 47 -6.98 18.39 -3.52
N ARG A 48 -6.33 18.95 -4.54
CA ARG A 48 -6.24 18.32 -5.86
C ARG A 48 -5.49 16.98 -5.79
N TYR A 49 -4.33 16.95 -5.15
CA TYR A 49 -3.57 15.70 -4.97
C TYR A 49 -4.36 14.66 -4.17
N GLN A 50 -5.02 15.06 -3.08
CA GLN A 50 -5.88 14.16 -2.29
C GLN A 50 -7.01 13.56 -3.13
N LYS A 51 -7.72 14.39 -3.89
CA LYS A 51 -8.80 13.93 -4.77
C LYS A 51 -8.27 12.99 -5.85
N THR A 52 -7.20 13.39 -6.55
CA THR A 52 -6.55 12.59 -7.58
C THR A 52 -6.06 11.25 -7.04
N SER A 53 -5.55 11.18 -5.82
CA SER A 53 -5.13 9.92 -5.17
C SER A 53 -6.29 8.95 -4.92
N LEU A 54 -7.46 9.45 -4.54
CA LEU A 54 -8.59 8.62 -4.11
C LEU A 54 -9.58 8.26 -5.23
N THR A 55 -9.69 9.08 -6.27
CA THR A 55 -10.75 8.94 -7.28
C THR A 55 -10.26 8.42 -8.63
N GLN A 56 -9.12 7.73 -8.68
CA GLN A 56 -8.66 7.11 -9.93
C GLN A 56 -9.67 6.05 -10.41
N PRO A 57 -10.09 6.07 -11.68
CA PRO A 57 -11.03 5.09 -12.20
C PRO A 57 -10.38 3.71 -12.26
N SER A 58 -11.12 2.68 -11.84
CA SER A 58 -10.64 1.31 -11.86
C SER A 58 -10.59 0.70 -13.25
N SER A 59 -11.22 1.26 -14.27
CA SER A 59 -11.34 0.65 -15.61
C SER A 59 -10.55 1.36 -16.71
N ALA A 60 -9.58 2.21 -16.34
CA ALA A 60 -8.77 2.93 -17.32
C ALA A 60 -7.98 1.95 -18.22
N PRO A 61 -7.89 2.19 -19.54
CA PRO A 61 -7.02 1.41 -20.45
C PRO A 61 -5.58 1.31 -19.92
N ASP A 62 -5.15 2.34 -19.20
CA ASP A 62 -3.78 2.50 -18.71
C ASP A 62 -3.47 1.67 -17.46
N ARG A 63 -4.47 1.12 -16.74
CA ARG A 63 -4.24 0.36 -15.50
C ARG A 63 -3.49 -0.97 -15.72
N GLY A 64 -3.62 -1.53 -16.93
CA GLY A 64 -3.14 -2.88 -17.29
C GLY A 64 -4.09 -4.03 -16.93
N GLU A 65 -3.76 -5.24 -17.40
CA GLU A 65 -4.53 -6.46 -17.13
C GLU A 65 -4.24 -7.05 -15.75
N MET A 66 -2.99 -6.96 -15.30
CA MET A 66 -2.51 -7.40 -14.00
C MET A 66 -1.71 -6.27 -13.34
N LEU A 67 -1.76 -6.20 -12.02
CA LEU A 67 -0.95 -5.28 -11.24
C LEU A 67 0.44 -5.87 -11.00
N ASN A 68 1.45 -5.15 -11.47
CA ASN A 68 2.84 -5.49 -11.25
C ASN A 68 3.25 -5.20 -9.81
N VAL A 69 3.99 -6.14 -9.22
CA VAL A 69 4.60 -5.98 -7.89
C VAL A 69 6.09 -6.21 -8.04
N SER A 70 6.88 -5.28 -7.52
CA SER A 70 8.34 -5.36 -7.57
C SER A 70 8.94 -4.72 -6.33
N CYS A 71 9.95 -5.38 -5.73
CA CYS A 71 10.72 -4.75 -4.66
C CYS A 71 11.61 -3.60 -5.20
N HIS A 72 12.33 -2.90 -4.32
CA HIS A 72 13.20 -1.79 -4.75
C HIS A 72 14.32 -2.22 -5.71
N CYS A 73 14.97 -3.37 -5.45
CA CYS A 73 16.06 -3.86 -6.30
C CYS A 73 15.59 -4.66 -7.53
N GLY A 74 14.28 -4.90 -7.67
CA GLY A 74 13.72 -5.67 -8.79
C GLY A 74 13.91 -7.19 -8.70
N GLU A 75 14.49 -7.73 -7.64
CA GLU A 75 14.69 -9.19 -7.53
C GLU A 75 13.40 -9.96 -7.18
N CYS A 76 12.58 -9.40 -6.28
CA CYS A 76 11.27 -9.97 -5.96
C CYS A 76 10.22 -9.35 -6.87
N GLN A 77 9.74 -10.12 -7.84
CA GLN A 77 8.67 -9.71 -8.76
C GLN A 77 7.56 -10.74 -8.79
N LEU A 78 6.32 -10.26 -8.92
CA LEU A 78 5.11 -11.08 -9.06
C LEU A 78 3.97 -10.26 -9.66
N LEU A 79 2.87 -10.92 -9.97
CA LEU A 79 1.69 -10.35 -10.60
C LEU A 79 0.47 -10.54 -9.70
N ILE A 80 -0.41 -9.54 -9.68
CA ILE A 80 -1.70 -9.60 -9.02
C ILE A 80 -2.80 -9.48 -10.08
N ALA A 81 -3.71 -10.44 -10.11
CA ALA A 81 -4.87 -10.41 -11.01
C ALA A 81 -5.93 -9.39 -10.52
N PRO A 82 -6.91 -9.00 -11.36
CA PRO A 82 -8.04 -8.16 -10.96
C PRO A 82 -8.84 -8.72 -9.76
N PRO A 83 -9.42 -7.85 -8.92
CA PRO A 83 -10.25 -8.29 -7.80
C PRO A 83 -11.36 -9.26 -8.22
N PRO A 84 -11.56 -10.38 -7.50
CA PRO A 84 -12.57 -11.38 -7.84
C PRO A 84 -13.96 -11.04 -7.28
N TYR A 85 -14.17 -9.82 -6.82
CA TYR A 85 -15.39 -9.45 -6.11
C TYR A 85 -16.55 -9.23 -7.08
N ASN A 86 -17.75 -9.55 -6.60
CA ASN A 86 -19.02 -9.34 -7.28
C ASN A 86 -20.05 -8.74 -6.30
N ALA A 87 -21.28 -8.50 -6.76
CA ALA A 87 -22.32 -7.88 -5.95
C ALA A 87 -22.72 -8.66 -4.68
N SER A 88 -22.42 -9.96 -4.61
CA SER A 88 -22.68 -10.81 -3.44
C SER A 88 -21.43 -11.10 -2.60
N SER A 89 -20.30 -10.47 -2.91
CA SER A 89 -19.07 -10.65 -2.14
C SER A 89 -19.19 -9.92 -0.81
N GLU A 90 -18.90 -10.62 0.28
CA GLU A 90 -18.99 -10.11 1.64
C GLU A 90 -17.65 -10.23 2.35
N GLY A 91 -17.46 -9.43 3.40
CA GLY A 91 -16.27 -9.44 4.23
C GLY A 91 -15.73 -8.05 4.49
N TRP A 92 -15.00 -7.89 5.59
CA TRP A 92 -14.41 -6.59 5.97
C TRP A 92 -13.35 -6.10 4.96
N TYR A 93 -12.80 -6.99 4.14
CA TYR A 93 -11.79 -6.73 3.12
C TYR A 93 -12.38 -6.51 1.72
N VAL A 94 -13.70 -6.58 1.57
CA VAL A 94 -14.38 -6.26 0.31
C VAL A 94 -14.66 -4.77 0.29
N PRO A 95 -14.17 -4.01 -0.70
CA PRO A 95 -14.46 -2.59 -0.83
C PRO A 95 -15.95 -2.30 -0.89
N LYS A 96 -16.39 -1.29 -0.12
CA LYS A 96 -17.79 -0.85 -0.11
C LYS A 96 -18.11 0.14 -1.23
N LYS A 97 -17.12 0.93 -1.68
CA LYS A 97 -17.34 1.98 -2.68
C LYS A 97 -17.18 1.44 -4.09
N ASP A 98 -16.16 0.60 -4.31
CA ASP A 98 -15.83 0.07 -5.62
C ASP A 98 -15.28 -1.37 -5.53
N SER A 99 -16.15 -2.35 -5.80
CA SER A 99 -15.79 -3.78 -5.77
C SER A 99 -14.83 -4.19 -6.90
N SER A 100 -14.52 -3.31 -7.85
CA SER A 100 -13.50 -3.56 -8.87
C SER A 100 -12.07 -3.22 -8.42
N LYS A 101 -11.90 -2.80 -7.15
CA LYS A 101 -10.62 -2.52 -6.49
C LYS A 101 -10.37 -3.50 -5.33
N TYR A 102 -9.15 -3.49 -4.80
CA TYR A 102 -8.80 -4.14 -3.54
C TYR A 102 -8.95 -3.19 -2.36
N TYR A 103 -9.34 -3.70 -1.21
CA TYR A 103 -9.39 -2.89 0.01
C TYR A 103 -7.99 -2.55 0.48
N ALA A 104 -7.76 -1.30 0.87
CA ALA A 104 -6.50 -0.83 1.43
C ALA A 104 -6.73 0.04 2.66
N ARG A 105 -5.85 -0.07 3.65
CA ARG A 105 -5.84 0.82 4.83
C ARG A 105 -4.48 0.84 5.50
N LEU A 106 -4.31 1.79 6.40
CA LEU A 106 -3.11 1.89 7.23
C LEU A 106 -3.21 0.99 8.46
N CYS A 107 -2.06 0.47 8.87
CA CYS A 107 -1.87 -0.24 10.13
C CYS A 107 -0.87 0.53 10.99
N CYS A 108 -1.26 0.79 12.24
CA CYS A 108 -0.46 1.50 13.23
C CYS A 108 -0.08 0.58 14.41
N CYS A 109 -0.19 -0.74 14.24
CA CYS A 109 0.08 -1.68 15.33
C CYS A 109 1.56 -1.65 15.73
N ARG A 110 1.82 -1.95 17.01
CA ARG A 110 3.18 -2.01 17.57
C ARG A 110 4.06 -2.97 16.78
N SER A 111 3.51 -4.10 16.34
CA SER A 111 4.27 -5.09 15.58
C SER A 111 4.74 -4.57 14.21
N CYS A 112 3.88 -3.88 13.44
CA CYS A 112 4.29 -3.31 12.17
C CYS A 112 5.30 -2.18 12.37
N ARG A 113 5.07 -1.29 13.34
CA ARG A 113 5.99 -0.18 13.64
C ARG A 113 7.40 -0.66 13.98
N LEU A 114 7.51 -1.60 14.91
CA LEU A 114 8.82 -2.09 15.36
C LEU A 114 9.52 -2.99 14.34
N THR A 115 8.77 -3.74 13.55
CA THR A 115 9.34 -4.72 12.62
C THR A 115 9.69 -4.11 11.27
N LEU A 116 8.92 -3.13 10.81
CA LEU A 116 9.05 -2.52 9.49
C LEU A 116 9.68 -1.13 9.53
N GLY A 117 9.68 -0.48 10.70
CA GLY A 117 10.24 0.86 10.88
C GLY A 117 9.32 2.00 10.42
N PHE A 118 8.04 1.75 10.20
CA PHE A 118 7.07 2.77 9.75
C PHE A 118 5.98 3.00 10.81
N ALA A 119 5.67 4.26 11.12
CA ALA A 119 4.56 4.63 11.99
C ALA A 119 3.22 4.12 11.45
N LEU A 120 3.00 4.30 10.15
CA LEU A 120 1.81 3.90 9.42
C LEU A 120 2.20 3.00 8.26
N GLN A 121 1.92 1.70 8.38
CA GLN A 121 2.17 0.74 7.30
C GLN A 121 0.93 0.62 6.41
N PRO A 122 1.00 0.98 5.12
CA PRO A 122 -0.07 0.74 4.17
C PRO A 122 -0.11 -0.73 3.73
N TRP A 123 -1.28 -1.36 3.85
CA TRP A 123 -1.53 -2.72 3.39
C TRP A 123 -2.67 -2.73 2.38
N ALA A 124 -2.48 -3.45 1.27
CA ALA A 124 -3.54 -3.92 0.39
C ALA A 124 -3.93 -5.35 0.78
N TYR A 125 -5.24 -5.63 0.85
CA TYR A 125 -5.77 -6.91 1.31
C TYR A 125 -6.29 -7.70 0.12
N ILE A 126 -5.57 -8.75 -0.24
CA ILE A 126 -5.76 -9.46 -1.52
C ILE A 126 -5.97 -10.97 -1.23
N PRO A 127 -6.99 -11.60 -1.82
CA PRO A 127 -7.17 -13.05 -1.72
C PRO A 127 -5.95 -13.81 -2.27
N PRO A 128 -5.49 -14.90 -1.62
CA PRO A 128 -4.36 -15.71 -2.08
C PRO A 128 -4.45 -16.17 -3.54
N SER A 129 -5.66 -16.41 -4.04
CA SER A 129 -5.92 -16.85 -5.42
C SER A 129 -5.57 -15.83 -6.51
N GLN A 130 -5.28 -14.58 -6.13
CA GLN A 130 -4.97 -13.50 -7.06
C GLN A 130 -3.47 -13.27 -7.25
N PHE A 131 -2.61 -14.01 -6.55
CA PHE A 131 -1.16 -13.87 -6.65
C PHE A 131 -0.56 -14.90 -7.60
N PHE A 132 0.21 -14.41 -8.57
CA PHE A 132 0.88 -15.21 -9.57
C PHE A 132 2.36 -14.87 -9.65
N THR A 133 3.20 -15.85 -9.96
CA THR A 133 4.60 -15.60 -10.34
C THR A 133 4.65 -14.83 -11.66
N VAL A 134 5.82 -14.29 -12.01
CA VAL A 134 6.03 -13.66 -13.34
C VAL A 134 5.84 -14.63 -14.51
N LYS A 135 5.78 -15.95 -14.24
CA LYS A 135 5.48 -17.00 -15.22
C LYS A 135 3.99 -17.38 -15.23
N ASN A 136 3.16 -16.60 -14.56
CA ASN A 136 1.71 -16.81 -14.43
C ASN A 136 1.31 -18.10 -13.68
N GLU A 137 2.13 -18.53 -12.71
CA GLU A 137 1.84 -19.69 -11.86
C GLU A 137 1.29 -19.23 -10.49
N PRO A 138 0.27 -19.87 -9.91
CA PRO A 138 -0.26 -19.48 -8.60
C PRO A 138 0.79 -19.55 -7.48
N ILE A 139 0.85 -18.53 -6.62
CA ILE A 139 1.73 -18.51 -5.45
C ILE A 139 1.10 -19.29 -4.29
N VAL A 140 1.89 -20.16 -3.66
CA VAL A 140 1.49 -20.93 -2.47
C VAL A 140 1.68 -20.09 -1.22
N PHE A 141 0.61 -19.92 -0.44
CA PHE A 141 0.66 -19.27 0.88
C PHE A 141 0.43 -20.26 2.03
N GLY A 142 0.63 -19.79 3.26
CA GLY A 142 0.47 -20.59 4.46
C GLY A 142 1.76 -21.31 4.88
N PRO A 143 1.68 -22.34 5.75
CA PRO A 143 2.86 -22.97 6.35
C PRO A 143 3.90 -23.49 5.33
N LYS A 144 3.42 -23.98 4.18
CA LYS A 144 4.26 -24.53 3.11
C LYS A 144 5.07 -23.47 2.34
N ILE A 145 4.79 -22.18 2.51
CA ILE A 145 5.52 -21.13 1.77
C ILE A 145 7.02 -21.14 2.06
N LYS A 146 7.44 -21.62 3.24
CA LYS A 146 8.86 -21.74 3.59
C LYS A 146 9.59 -22.84 2.81
N GLU A 147 8.84 -23.79 2.24
CA GLU A 147 9.35 -24.92 1.48
C GLU A 147 9.37 -24.61 -0.03
N THR A 148 8.70 -23.54 -0.46
CA THR A 148 8.60 -23.16 -1.87
C THR A 148 9.56 -22.01 -2.21
N VAL A 149 10.12 -22.05 -3.42
CA VAL A 149 10.95 -20.96 -3.97
C VAL A 149 10.32 -20.51 -5.28
N GLN A 150 9.18 -19.83 -5.19
CA GLN A 150 8.42 -19.36 -6.36
C GLN A 150 8.78 -17.92 -6.77
N VAL A 151 9.22 -17.10 -5.80
CA VAL A 151 9.62 -15.71 -6.03
C VAL A 151 11.09 -15.55 -5.70
N VAL A 152 11.85 -15.03 -6.67
CA VAL A 152 13.30 -14.86 -6.56
C VAL A 152 13.66 -13.94 -5.39
N LYS A 153 14.67 -14.33 -4.61
CA LYS A 153 15.18 -13.62 -3.42
C LYS A 153 14.15 -13.32 -2.31
N LEU A 154 12.93 -13.85 -2.40
CA LEU A 154 11.94 -13.73 -1.34
C LEU A 154 12.34 -14.64 -0.17
N LYS A 155 12.37 -14.08 1.03
CA LYS A 155 12.60 -14.83 2.27
C LYS A 155 11.46 -14.61 3.23
N HIS A 156 11.30 -15.58 4.12
CA HIS A 156 10.23 -15.63 5.10
C HIS A 156 10.84 -15.81 6.49
N TYR A 157 10.23 -15.17 7.48
CA TYR A 157 10.42 -15.52 8.88
C TYR A 157 9.07 -15.56 9.57
N GLN A 158 9.00 -16.33 10.65
CA GLN A 158 7.78 -16.50 11.42
C GLN A 158 7.86 -15.60 12.65
N SER A 159 7.08 -14.51 12.66
CA SER A 159 7.11 -13.54 13.77
C SER A 159 6.28 -13.96 14.98
N SER A 160 5.39 -14.93 14.82
CA SER A 160 4.65 -15.61 15.89
C SER A 160 4.19 -16.99 15.40
N GLU A 161 3.62 -17.82 16.27
CA GLU A 161 3.10 -19.14 15.91
C GLU A 161 2.18 -19.10 14.67
N PHE A 162 1.38 -18.06 14.51
CA PHE A 162 0.39 -17.95 13.44
C PHE A 162 0.72 -16.89 12.37
N VAL A 163 1.93 -16.31 12.36
CA VAL A 163 2.25 -15.21 11.45
C VAL A 163 3.55 -15.44 10.68
N ILE A 164 3.47 -15.35 9.35
CA ILE A 164 4.63 -15.31 8.45
C ILE A 164 4.76 -13.92 7.84
N ARG A 165 5.98 -13.37 7.88
CA ARG A 165 6.35 -12.12 7.21
C ARG A 165 7.37 -12.42 6.13
N SER A 166 7.23 -11.74 4.99
CA SER A 166 8.03 -12.00 3.80
C SER A 166 8.69 -10.73 3.30
N PHE A 167 9.95 -10.81 2.92
CA PHE A 167 10.75 -9.65 2.50
C PHE A 167 11.77 -10.03 1.44
N CYS A 168 12.24 -9.04 0.68
CA CYS A 168 13.33 -9.21 -0.25
C CYS A 168 14.66 -9.31 0.51
N SER A 169 15.38 -10.41 0.33
CA SER A 169 16.69 -10.62 0.98
C SER A 169 17.83 -9.74 0.46
N VAL A 170 17.60 -8.96 -0.60
CA VAL A 170 18.61 -8.06 -1.19
C VAL A 170 18.43 -6.63 -0.69
N CYS A 171 17.22 -6.05 -0.84
CA CYS A 171 16.97 -4.66 -0.46
C CYS A 171 16.16 -4.48 0.85
N GLY A 172 15.72 -5.57 1.49
CA GLY A 172 14.93 -5.50 2.71
C GLY A 172 13.45 -5.11 2.52
N ALA A 173 13.01 -4.86 1.28
CA ALA A 173 11.62 -4.46 1.02
C ALA A 173 10.63 -5.49 1.56
N THR A 174 9.66 -5.02 2.34
CA THR A 174 8.59 -5.85 2.89
C THR A 174 7.59 -6.18 1.78
N MET A 175 7.31 -7.47 1.62
CA MET A 175 6.37 -7.97 0.61
C MET A 175 5.04 -8.33 1.26
N PHE A 176 5.04 -9.33 2.15
CA PHE A 176 3.79 -9.91 2.67
C PHE A 176 3.74 -9.96 4.19
N TYR A 177 2.53 -9.82 4.72
CA TYR A 177 2.13 -10.34 6.02
C TYR A 177 1.02 -11.37 5.84
N GLN A 178 1.20 -12.52 6.49
CA GLN A 178 0.25 -13.63 6.46
C GLN A 178 -0.13 -13.98 7.89
N SER A 179 -1.42 -14.02 8.20
CA SER A 179 -1.93 -14.57 9.45
C SER A 179 -2.72 -15.85 9.17
N PHE A 180 -2.38 -16.92 9.88
CA PHE A 180 -3.09 -18.20 9.79
C PHE A 180 -4.49 -18.15 10.42
N GLU A 181 -4.81 -17.10 11.17
CA GLU A 181 -6.16 -16.84 11.68
C GLU A 181 -7.08 -16.28 10.57
N ARG A 182 -6.49 -15.73 9.50
CA ARG A 182 -7.20 -15.18 8.33
C ARG A 182 -6.53 -15.62 7.03
N PRO A 183 -6.47 -16.94 6.76
CA PRO A 183 -5.74 -17.50 5.62
C PRO A 183 -6.36 -17.12 4.26
N TYR A 184 -7.59 -16.61 4.27
CA TYR A 184 -8.33 -16.17 3.08
C TYR A 184 -7.87 -14.79 2.55
N ILE A 185 -6.99 -14.08 3.26
CA ILE A 185 -6.45 -12.77 2.85
C ILE A 185 -4.95 -12.67 3.17
N ILE A 186 -4.20 -12.15 2.19
CA ILE A 186 -2.79 -11.79 2.34
C ILE A 186 -2.68 -10.27 2.36
N ASP A 187 -1.89 -9.75 3.29
CA ASP A 187 -1.61 -8.32 3.37
C ASP A 187 -0.35 -8.07 2.52
N LEU A 188 -0.48 -7.33 1.42
CA LEU A 188 0.61 -6.93 0.52
C LEU A 188 1.01 -5.49 0.83
N SER A 189 2.31 -5.24 1.01
CA SER A 189 2.81 -3.89 1.28
C SER A 189 2.58 -3.00 0.06
N VAL A 190 1.91 -1.87 0.23
CA VAL A 190 1.58 -0.98 -0.91
C VAL A 190 2.85 -0.43 -1.57
N GLY A 191 3.93 -0.22 -0.82
CA GLY A 191 5.18 0.33 -1.36
C GLY A 191 5.88 -0.53 -2.42
N VAL A 192 5.47 -1.80 -2.60
CA VAL A 192 5.99 -2.68 -3.65
C VAL A 192 5.08 -2.78 -4.88
N LEU A 193 3.94 -2.11 -4.87
CA LEU A 193 3.07 -1.99 -6.05
C LEU A 193 3.75 -1.11 -7.11
N ARG A 194 3.58 -1.48 -8.37
CA ARG A 194 4.08 -0.74 -9.52
C ARG A 194 2.90 -0.39 -10.42
N SER A 195 2.27 0.74 -10.12
CA SER A 195 1.22 1.30 -10.96
C SER A 195 1.77 1.68 -12.33
N ASN A 196 0.99 1.42 -13.37
CA ASN A 196 1.30 1.83 -14.74
C ASN A 196 1.01 3.31 -14.99
N ILE A 197 0.24 3.98 -14.12
CA ILE A 197 -0.08 5.40 -14.25
C ILE A 197 0.81 6.30 -13.37
N GLY A 198 1.91 5.76 -12.84
CA GLY A 198 2.96 6.53 -12.13
C GLY A 198 2.53 7.14 -10.78
N ASN A 199 1.45 6.63 -10.19
CA ASN A 199 0.95 7.08 -8.89
C ASN A 199 1.51 6.20 -7.74
N ALA A 200 1.53 6.73 -6.52
CA ALA A 200 2.06 6.03 -5.34
C ALA A 200 0.96 5.35 -4.51
N MET A 201 -0.26 5.89 -4.52
CA MET A 201 -1.41 5.32 -3.80
C MET A 201 -2.07 4.17 -4.56
N ALA A 202 -1.70 3.94 -5.83
CA ALA A 202 -2.30 2.92 -6.70
C ALA A 202 -3.84 2.97 -6.69
N GLY A 203 -4.42 4.17 -6.71
CA GLY A 203 -5.85 4.41 -6.52
C GLY A 203 -6.74 3.73 -7.57
N GLU A 204 -6.19 3.35 -8.73
CA GLU A 204 -6.86 2.58 -9.78
C GLU A 204 -7.02 1.09 -9.41
N TRP A 205 -6.21 0.60 -8.46
CA TRP A 205 -6.29 -0.77 -7.92
C TRP A 205 -6.81 -0.83 -6.50
N LEU A 206 -6.70 0.26 -5.72
CA LEU A 206 -6.97 0.27 -4.28
C LEU A 206 -8.12 1.21 -3.90
N ASP A 207 -9.09 0.70 -3.14
CA ASP A 207 -10.08 1.51 -2.41
C ASP A 207 -9.57 1.73 -0.98
N TRP A 208 -9.15 2.97 -0.71
CA TRP A 208 -8.58 3.37 0.57
C TRP A 208 -9.65 3.68 1.61
N ASP A 209 -9.60 2.94 2.71
CA ASP A 209 -10.41 3.19 3.90
C ASP A 209 -9.72 4.20 4.81
N ARG A 210 -10.32 5.39 4.88
CA ARG A 210 -9.91 6.50 5.74
C ARG A 210 -10.79 6.61 7.00
N GLU A 211 -11.76 5.72 7.18
CA GLU A 211 -12.64 5.70 8.36
C GLU A 211 -12.07 4.84 9.49
N ILE A 212 -11.09 3.98 9.18
CA ILE A 212 -10.45 3.11 10.15
C ILE A 212 -8.96 2.90 9.86
N VAL A 213 -8.18 2.76 10.93
CA VAL A 213 -6.82 2.22 10.88
C VAL A 213 -6.73 0.93 11.69
N SER A 214 -5.87 0.00 11.28
CA SER A 214 -5.70 -1.27 11.99
C SER A 214 -5.00 -1.02 13.34
N LYS A 215 -5.59 -1.53 14.42
CA LYS A 215 -5.03 -1.49 15.78
C LYS A 215 -4.76 -0.06 16.29
N ARG A 216 -5.70 0.87 16.05
CA ARG A 216 -5.64 2.26 16.55
C ARG A 216 -5.17 2.41 18.02
N PRO A 217 -5.62 1.58 18.99
CA PRO A 217 -5.15 1.69 20.37
C PRO A 217 -3.66 1.41 20.60
N GLU A 218 -2.94 0.87 19.62
CA GLU A 218 -1.49 0.64 19.67
C GLU A 218 -0.68 1.74 18.96
N ALA A 219 -1.35 2.74 18.36
CA ALA A 219 -0.69 3.85 17.69
C ALA A 219 0.13 4.67 18.69
N VAL A 220 1.29 5.15 18.24
CA VAL A 220 2.13 6.09 19.01
C VAL A 220 2.08 7.48 18.38
N ASP A 221 2.11 7.53 17.04
CA ASP A 221 2.03 8.77 16.26
C ASP A 221 0.57 9.14 15.99
N GLU A 222 -0.19 9.46 17.05
CA GLU A 222 -1.63 9.75 16.98
C GLU A 222 -1.96 10.91 16.03
N GLU A 223 -1.12 11.95 15.97
CA GLU A 223 -1.32 13.10 15.08
C GLU A 223 -1.32 12.70 13.59
N LEU A 224 -0.52 11.70 13.20
CA LEU A 224 -0.49 11.19 11.83
C LEU A 224 -1.74 10.36 11.52
N VAL A 225 -2.24 9.60 12.50
CA VAL A 225 -3.47 8.83 12.36
C VAL A 225 -4.67 9.76 12.21
N ASP A 226 -4.74 10.82 13.02
CA ASP A 226 -5.83 11.78 12.98
C ASP A 226 -5.85 12.56 11.67
N ALA A 227 -4.70 13.05 11.21
CA ALA A 227 -4.57 13.70 9.90
C ALA A 227 -5.00 12.77 8.75
N TRP A 228 -4.57 11.50 8.77
CA TRP A 228 -5.01 10.52 7.77
C TRP A 228 -6.52 10.29 7.77
N MET A 229 -7.18 10.36 8.93
CA MET A 229 -8.61 10.10 9.06
C MET A 229 -9.49 11.35 8.85
N GLU A 230 -8.90 12.54 8.82
CA GLU A 230 -9.59 13.81 8.56
C GLU A 230 -10.09 13.89 7.10
N LYS A 231 -11.39 14.13 6.89
CA LYS A 231 -12.02 14.10 5.56
C LYS A 231 -12.17 15.48 4.94
#